data_AF-A0A117KY12-F1
#
_entry.id   AF-A0A117KY12-F1
#
_cell.length_a   1.000
_cell.length_b   1.000
_cell.length_c   1.000
_cell.angle_alpha   90.00
_cell.angle_beta   90.00
_cell.angle_gamma   90.00
#
_symmetry.space_group_name_H-M   'P 1'
#
loop_
_entity.id
_entity.type
_entity.pdbx_description
1 polymer ?
#
loop_
_entity_poly.entity_id
_entity_poly.type
_entity_poly.pdbx_seq_one_letter_code
_entity_poly.pdbx_strand_id
1 'polypeptide(L)'
;MKINGQSPINPPSLLEAYRRPARPEVKEPGGGCDRAEISARARQLQELVRLSSELPAVRADRVEELRAQVSSGNYRVSLEALADSLLRELKA
;
A
#
# COMPACT_ATOMS: atom_id res chain seq x y z
N MET A 1 34.44 44.72 -39.10
CA MET A 1 33.43 43.97 -38.32
C MET A 1 32.31 43.54 -39.27
N LYS A 2 31.88 42.28 -39.25
CA LYS A 2 30.74 41.77 -40.06
C LYS A 2 29.59 41.44 -39.11
N ILE A 3 28.42 42.03 -39.31
CA ILE A 3 27.18 41.69 -38.60
C ILE A 3 26.32 40.84 -39.54
N ASN A 4 26.24 39.54 -39.25
CA ASN A 4 25.33 38.62 -39.93
C ASN A 4 24.03 38.56 -39.14
N GLY A 5 22.92 39.06 -39.69
CA GLY A 5 21.67 39.14 -38.93
C GLY A 5 20.42 39.45 -39.75
N GLN A 6 20.37 39.09 -41.04
CA GLN A 6 19.15 39.19 -41.83
C GLN A 6 18.84 37.83 -42.46
N SER A 7 18.09 37.02 -41.71
CA SER A 7 17.33 35.93 -42.31
C SER A 7 16.13 36.54 -43.03
N PRO A 8 15.89 36.24 -44.32
CA PRO A 8 14.70 36.70 -45.00
C PRO A 8 13.46 36.00 -44.43
N ILE A 9 12.43 36.79 -44.11
CA ILE A 9 11.12 36.27 -43.73
C ILE A 9 10.53 35.58 -44.97
N ASN A 10 10.45 34.25 -44.93
CA ASN A 10 9.81 33.48 -46.00
C ASN A 10 8.29 33.49 -45.78
N PRO A 11 7.49 34.07 -46.70
CA PRO A 11 6.03 34.10 -46.57
C PRO A 11 5.34 32.72 -46.49
N PRO A 12 5.81 31.61 -47.12
CA PRO A 12 5.11 30.33 -47.00
C PRO A 12 5.15 29.72 -45.58
N SER A 13 6.20 29.97 -44.79
CA SER A 13 6.28 29.45 -43.41
C SER A 13 5.31 30.15 -42.45
N LEU A 14 4.92 31.39 -42.76
CA LEU A 14 3.88 32.09 -42.00
C LEU A 14 2.50 31.47 -42.25
N LEU A 15 2.19 31.11 -43.49
CA LEU A 15 0.91 30.47 -43.85
C LEU A 15 0.74 29.10 -43.18
N GLU A 16 1.82 28.33 -43.02
CA GLU A 16 1.80 27.05 -42.28
C GLU A 16 1.54 27.23 -40.79
N ALA A 17 2.07 28.30 -40.18
CA ALA A 17 1.81 28.62 -38.78
C ALA A 17 0.33 28.94 -38.52
N TYR A 18 -0.34 29.60 -39.47
CA TYR A 18 -1.79 29.86 -39.40
C TYR A 18 -2.66 28.63 -39.71
N ARG A 19 -2.10 27.60 -40.37
CA ARG A 19 -2.83 26.37 -40.74
C ARG A 19 -2.76 25.28 -39.66
N ARG A 20 -2.03 25.49 -38.56
CA ARG A 20 -2.10 24.58 -37.41
C ARG A 20 -3.50 24.67 -36.79
N PRO A 21 -4.28 23.58 -36.76
CA PRO A 21 -5.44 23.55 -35.88
C PRO A 21 -4.95 23.74 -34.45
N ALA A 22 -5.62 24.62 -33.70
CA ALA A 22 -5.31 24.85 -32.30
C ALA A 22 -5.19 23.50 -31.59
N ARG A 23 -3.98 23.17 -31.14
CA ARG A 23 -3.79 22.02 -30.26
C ARG A 23 -4.73 22.28 -29.09
N PRO A 24 -5.66 21.37 -28.76
CA PRO A 24 -6.47 21.58 -27.57
C PRO A 24 -5.48 21.71 -26.43
N GLU A 25 -5.38 22.91 -25.86
CA GLU A 25 -4.84 23.06 -24.53
C GLU A 25 -5.73 22.18 -23.67
N VAL A 26 -5.18 21.03 -23.28
CA VAL A 26 -5.74 20.25 -22.20
C VAL A 26 -5.65 21.19 -21.01
N LYS A 27 -6.73 21.91 -20.74
CA LYS A 27 -6.93 22.55 -19.46
C LYS A 27 -6.78 21.42 -18.46
N GLU A 28 -5.65 21.37 -17.78
CA GLU A 28 -5.54 20.60 -16.55
C GLU A 28 -6.77 20.99 -15.74
N PRO A 29 -7.60 20.02 -15.31
CA PRO A 29 -8.76 20.37 -14.51
C PRO A 29 -8.24 21.11 -13.28
N GLY A 30 -8.45 22.42 -13.27
CA GLY A 30 -8.28 23.30 -12.14
C GLY A 30 -9.30 22.89 -11.10
N GLY A 31 -8.97 21.84 -10.38
CA GLY A 31 -9.72 21.30 -9.26
C GLY A 31 -8.67 20.67 -8.37
N GLY A 32 -8.36 21.33 -7.26
CA GLY A 32 -7.66 20.68 -6.17
C GLY A 32 -8.56 19.56 -5.67
N CYS A 33 -8.45 18.37 -6.28
CA CYS A 33 -9.10 17.18 -5.80
C CYS A 33 -8.38 16.79 -4.52
N ASP A 34 -9.10 16.77 -3.40
CA ASP A 34 -8.59 16.20 -2.16
C ASP A 34 -8.11 14.78 -2.44
N ARG A 35 -6.81 14.56 -2.25
CA ARG A 35 -6.17 13.27 -2.46
C ARG A 35 -5.94 12.62 -1.11
N ALA A 36 -6.62 11.51 -0.86
CA ALA A 36 -6.34 10.65 0.28
C ALA A 36 -5.34 9.56 -0.15
N GLU A 37 -4.25 9.40 0.60
CA GLU A 37 -3.29 8.32 0.40
C GLU A 37 -3.25 7.41 1.64
N ILE A 38 -3.24 6.09 1.42
CA ILE A 38 -3.08 5.11 2.51
C ILE A 38 -1.65 5.23 3.05
N SER A 39 -1.52 5.42 4.37
CA SER A 39 -0.22 5.48 5.02
C SER A 39 0.56 4.17 4.81
N ALA A 40 1.90 4.25 4.77
CA ALA A 40 2.74 3.08 4.58
C ALA A 40 2.46 1.97 5.63
N ARG A 41 2.22 2.38 6.89
CA ARG A 41 1.86 1.47 7.99
C ARG A 41 0.52 0.77 7.76
N ALA A 42 -0.48 1.48 7.25
CA ALA A 42 -1.79 0.88 6.96
C ALA A 42 -1.69 -0.14 5.81
N ARG A 43 -0.87 0.11 4.79
CA ARG A 43 -0.61 -0.87 3.72
C ARG A 43 0.06 -2.13 4.27
N GLN A 44 1.04 -1.98 5.15
CA GLN A 44 1.71 -3.11 5.81
C GLN A 44 0.73 -3.93 6.65
N LEU A 45 -0.14 -3.28 7.42
CA LEU A 45 -1.15 -3.96 8.22
C LEU A 45 -2.15 -4.72 7.34
N GLN A 46 -2.59 -4.12 6.23
CA GLN A 46 -3.50 -4.77 5.29
C GLN A 46 -2.88 -6.04 4.69
N GLU A 47 -1.60 -6.00 4.34
CA GLU A 47 -0.89 -7.17 3.83
C GLU A 47 -0.76 -8.27 4.90
N LEU A 48 -0.46 -7.90 6.15
CA LEU A 48 -0.40 -8.86 7.27
C LEU A 48 -1.76 -9.50 7.54
N VAL A 49 -2.85 -8.74 7.47
CA VAL A 49 -4.23 -9.26 7.61
C VAL A 49 -4.53 -10.25 6.48
N ARG A 50 -4.16 -9.92 5.24
CA ARG A 50 -4.32 -10.80 4.07
C ARG A 50 -3.58 -12.13 4.28
N LEU A 51 -2.29 -12.07 4.62
CA LEU A 51 -1.50 -13.27 4.91
C LEU A 51 -2.05 -14.08 6.08
N SER A 52 -2.57 -13.41 7.11
CA SER A 52 -3.19 -14.12 8.25
C SER A 52 -4.45 -14.89 7.88
N SER A 53 -5.20 -14.44 6.86
CA SER A 53 -6.41 -15.12 6.39
C SER A 53 -6.12 -16.40 5.61
N GLU A 54 -4.91 -16.53 5.07
CA GLU A 54 -4.42 -17.72 4.37
C GLU A 54 -3.93 -18.80 5.37
N LEU A 55 -3.75 -18.45 6.65
CA LEU A 55 -3.36 -19.42 7.67
C LEU A 55 -4.53 -20.37 7.99
N PRO A 56 -4.22 -21.63 8.31
CA PRO A 56 -5.26 -22.59 8.67
C PRO A 56 -5.95 -22.14 9.97
N ALA A 57 -7.28 -22.29 10.00
CA ALA A 57 -8.09 -21.97 11.18
C ALA A 57 -7.64 -22.74 12.44
N VAL A 58 -7.07 -23.94 12.25
CA VAL A 58 -6.50 -24.76 13.32
C VAL A 58 -5.06 -25.11 12.99
N ARG A 59 -4.15 -24.84 13.93
CA ARG A 59 -2.75 -25.26 13.85
C ARG A 59 -2.61 -26.72 14.32
N ALA A 60 -2.98 -27.66 13.45
CA ALA A 60 -3.05 -29.09 13.77
C ALA A 60 -1.76 -29.62 14.43
N ASP A 61 -0.59 -29.25 13.90
CA ASP A 61 0.71 -29.69 14.43
C ASP A 61 0.89 -29.28 15.90
N ARG A 62 0.50 -28.05 16.25
CA ARG A 62 0.60 -27.55 17.62
C ARG A 62 -0.37 -28.27 18.56
N VAL A 63 -1.55 -28.65 18.06
CA VAL A 63 -2.54 -29.40 18.84
C VAL A 63 -2.02 -30.80 19.14
N GLU A 64 -1.46 -31.50 18.15
CA GLU A 64 -0.90 -32.84 18.36
C GLU A 64 0.32 -32.82 19.28
N GLU A 65 1.20 -31.82 19.15
CA GLU A 65 2.33 -31.62 20.06
C GLU A 65 1.86 -31.46 21.52
N LEU A 66 0.88 -30.58 21.75
CA LEU A 66 0.31 -30.35 23.08
C LEU A 66 -0.41 -31.59 23.61
N ARG A 67 -1.17 -32.29 22.76
CA ARG A 67 -1.83 -33.55 23.14
C ARG A 67 -0.80 -34.58 23.60
N ALA A 68 0.30 -34.74 22.88
CA ALA A 68 1.37 -35.66 23.25
C ALA A 68 1.98 -35.30 24.62
N GLN A 69 2.25 -34.01 24.87
CA GLN A 69 2.78 -33.53 26.16
C GLN A 69 1.81 -33.78 27.32
N VAL A 70 0.50 -33.60 27.08
CA VAL A 70 -0.54 -33.88 28.08
C VAL A 70 -0.62 -35.38 28.37
N SER A 71 -0.69 -36.22 27.33
CA SER A 71 -0.74 -37.67 27.46
C SER A 71 0.50 -38.25 28.14
N SER A 72 1.68 -37.67 27.91
CA SER A 72 2.92 -38.09 28.56
C SER A 72 3.10 -37.53 29.99
N GLY A 73 2.17 -36.69 30.48
CA GLY A 73 2.27 -36.03 31.78
C GLY A 73 3.36 -34.95 31.88
N ASN A 74 3.95 -34.53 30.76
CA ASN A 74 5.03 -33.54 30.72
C ASN A 74 4.53 -32.11 30.47
N TYR A 75 3.23 -31.95 30.26
CA TYR A 75 2.63 -30.63 30.12
C TYR A 75 2.66 -29.88 31.46
N ARG A 76 3.45 -28.81 31.54
CA ARG A 76 3.57 -27.96 32.72
C ARG A 76 3.26 -26.51 32.35
N VAL A 77 2.35 -25.91 33.12
CA VAL A 77 1.99 -24.50 33.01
C VAL A 77 2.36 -23.83 34.33
N SER A 78 3.02 -22.68 34.27
CA SER A 78 3.29 -21.86 35.46
C SER A 78 1.97 -21.32 36.03
N LEU A 79 1.83 -21.33 37.35
CA LEU A 79 0.63 -20.85 38.03
C LEU A 79 0.37 -19.35 37.76
N GLU A 80 1.43 -18.58 37.61
CA GLU A 80 1.39 -17.16 37.27
C GLU A 80 0.77 -16.94 35.89
N ALA A 81 1.24 -17.67 34.87
CA ALA A 81 0.66 -17.59 33.53
C ALA A 81 -0.80 -18.05 33.50
N LEU A 82 -1.17 -19.06 34.29
CA LEU A 82 -2.55 -19.50 34.41
C LEU A 82 -3.43 -18.40 35.03
N ALA A 83 -3.00 -17.80 36.13
CA ALA A 83 -3.72 -16.70 36.79
C ALA A 83 -3.88 -15.49 35.86
N ASP A 84 -2.82 -15.11 35.14
CA ASP A 84 -2.85 -14.04 34.15
C ASP A 84 -3.85 -14.30 33.02
N SER A 85 -3.92 -15.54 32.52
CA SER A 85 -4.89 -15.93 31.50
C SER A 85 -6.32 -15.84 32.02
N LEU A 86 -6.59 -16.33 33.23
CA LEU A 86 -7.91 -16.25 33.85
C LEU A 86 -8.36 -14.81 34.07
N LEU A 87 -7.45 -13.94 34.53
CA LEU A 87 -7.74 -12.51 34.75
C LEU A 87 -7.98 -11.74 33.45
N ARG A 88 -7.34 -12.13 32.33
CA ARG A 88 -7.60 -11.53 31.02
C ARG A 88 -8.99 -11.86 30.51
N GLU A 89 -9.40 -13.13 30.60
CA GLU A 89 -10.74 -13.57 30.18
C GLU A 89 -11.85 -12.88 30.99
N LEU A 90 -11.64 -12.62 32.28
CA LEU A 90 -12.63 -11.93 33.10
C LEU A 90 -12.79 -10.43 32.77
N LYS A 91 -11.77 -9.81 32.17
CA LYS A 91 -11.76 -8.37 31.83
C LYS A 91 -12.20 -8.09 30.39
N ALA A 92 -12.32 -9.13 29.55
CA ALA A 92 -12.76 -9.05 28.17
C ALA A 92 -14.29 -9.04 28.08
#